data_AF-A0AAN6EGJ5-F1
#
_entry.id   AF-A0AAN6EGJ5-F1
#
_cell.length_a   1.000
_cell.length_b   1.000
_cell.length_c   1.000
_cell.angle_alpha   90.00
_cell.angle_beta   90.00
_cell.angle_gamma   90.00
#
_symmetry.space_group_name_H-M   'P 1'
#
loop_
_entity.id
_entity.type
_entity.pdbx_description
1 polymer ?
#
loop_
_entity_poly.entity_id
_entity_poly.type
_entity_poly.pdbx_seq_one_letter_code
_entity_poly.pdbx_strand_id
1 'polypeptide(L)'
;DSPCCVRGYCNANAMYCIPFNCEVQNSYSADSCWDTAHCVKSNVNFGSANAFAQIADYKGDPSKTAFVSQFEPSNAKVVGGELQMELVKQGDGKGFGATVTNTRAIQYGTVTAVMRSGSVSGGVVSSFIIRNDKLGDEIDFEFVGADKSTVESNYYWHDQLDYTKMVKSQVLSDTTKNDHTYQIQWTPDQIVWVVDGNAFRTVKRSETWDAGSGTFKYPDSEAYVSFSIWDGGSGAQGTADWAGGAIQWGQGPFVAGVKSVDIDCYYKGNETTYTPPGSSGGDDDDDKSSSTSDDDEDDESSTDKSSKDDDKSSKDDDKSSSDDDESSEDDDESSSDKTSKDSDKSSKHSSNDDESDSKDASSDQSSEDSSDEPESDDSVDEETGSSEDLDESSDTSSSTMLTASLSAVVAAMAAACAF
;
A
#
# COMPACT_ATOMS: atom_id res chain seq x y z
N ASP A 1 18.40 -10.72 -19.29
CA ASP A 1 17.95 -10.43 -17.91
C ASP A 1 16.96 -11.47 -17.47
N SER A 2 17.02 -11.87 -16.19
CA SER A 2 16.14 -12.89 -15.60
C SER A 2 14.94 -12.18 -14.98
N PRO A 3 13.75 -12.20 -15.61
CA PRO A 3 12.65 -11.35 -15.19
C PRO A 3 12.16 -11.68 -13.78
N CYS A 4 11.88 -10.62 -13.05
CA CYS A 4 11.29 -10.61 -11.73
C CYS A 4 9.78 -10.66 -11.88
N CYS A 5 9.10 -11.45 -11.05
CA CYS A 5 7.65 -11.60 -11.15
C CYS A 5 6.95 -11.08 -9.90
N VAL A 6 5.81 -10.43 -10.10
CA VAL A 6 4.89 -9.98 -9.05
C VAL A 6 3.47 -10.21 -9.55
N ARG A 7 2.63 -10.86 -8.74
CA ARG A 7 1.20 -11.09 -8.99
C ARG A 7 0.88 -11.71 -10.36
N GLY A 8 1.75 -12.62 -10.82
CA GLY A 8 1.62 -13.31 -12.11
C GLY A 8 2.12 -12.55 -13.34
N TYR A 9 2.69 -11.35 -13.18
CA TYR A 9 3.31 -10.58 -14.26
C TYR A 9 4.82 -10.50 -14.06
N CYS A 10 5.60 -10.58 -15.13
CA CYS A 10 7.06 -10.67 -15.09
C CYS A 10 7.73 -9.60 -15.95
N ASN A 11 8.73 -8.91 -15.39
CA ASN A 11 9.50 -7.85 -16.06
C ASN A 11 10.88 -7.68 -15.39
N ALA A 12 11.83 -7.01 -16.05
CA ALA A 12 13.14 -6.68 -15.48
C ALA A 12 13.20 -5.27 -14.83
N ASN A 13 12.15 -4.46 -14.97
CA ASN A 13 12.08 -3.12 -14.37
C ASN A 13 12.02 -3.17 -12.83
N ALA A 14 12.57 -2.13 -12.20
CA ALA A 14 12.68 -2.00 -10.74
C ALA A 14 11.39 -2.34 -9.97
N MET A 15 10.24 -1.85 -10.42
CA MET A 15 8.94 -2.10 -9.78
C MET A 15 8.55 -3.58 -9.65
N TYR A 16 9.17 -4.48 -10.42
CA TYR A 16 9.00 -5.93 -10.32
C TYR A 16 10.09 -6.58 -9.46
N CYS A 17 11.31 -6.05 -9.47
CA CYS A 17 12.50 -6.65 -8.86
C CYS A 17 12.78 -6.23 -7.42
N ILE A 18 12.25 -5.08 -6.99
CA ILE A 18 12.41 -4.60 -5.60
C ILE A 18 11.88 -5.60 -4.57
N PRO A 19 12.51 -5.71 -3.38
CA PRO A 19 12.28 -6.84 -2.50
C PRO A 19 10.85 -6.97 -1.98
N PHE A 20 10.11 -5.87 -1.80
CA PHE A 20 8.72 -5.90 -1.32
C PHE A 20 7.69 -6.28 -2.41
N ASN A 21 8.01 -6.11 -3.70
CA ASN A 21 7.15 -6.57 -4.79
C ASN A 21 7.55 -7.96 -5.32
N CYS A 22 8.84 -8.29 -5.33
CA CYS A 22 9.33 -9.46 -6.05
C CYS A 22 9.01 -10.81 -5.38
N GLU A 23 8.31 -11.67 -6.10
CA GLU A 23 7.94 -13.03 -5.70
C GLU A 23 9.00 -14.03 -6.18
N VAL A 24 9.97 -14.34 -5.31
CA VAL A 24 11.10 -15.25 -5.61
C VAL A 24 10.61 -16.59 -6.19
N GLN A 25 9.56 -17.17 -5.59
CA GLN A 25 8.95 -18.45 -5.98
C GLN A 25 8.39 -18.46 -7.41
N ASN A 26 7.97 -17.28 -7.90
CA ASN A 26 7.30 -17.11 -9.19
C ASN A 26 8.22 -16.47 -10.25
N SER A 27 9.42 -16.03 -9.85
CA SER A 27 10.40 -15.37 -10.71
C SER A 27 11.24 -16.38 -11.51
N TYR A 28 11.98 -15.91 -12.52
CA TYR A 28 12.77 -16.79 -13.40
C TYR A 28 13.78 -17.68 -12.64
N SER A 29 14.32 -17.18 -11.53
CA SER A 29 15.27 -17.89 -10.67
C SER A 29 15.18 -17.38 -9.23
N ALA A 30 15.78 -18.13 -8.29
CA ALA A 30 15.88 -17.71 -6.89
C ALA A 30 16.59 -16.35 -6.72
N ASP A 31 17.55 -16.06 -7.61
CA ASP A 31 18.38 -14.86 -7.59
C ASP A 31 17.83 -13.74 -8.50
N SER A 32 16.58 -13.86 -8.98
CA SER A 32 15.95 -12.83 -9.83
C SER A 32 15.56 -11.58 -9.04
N CYS A 33 15.05 -11.75 -7.81
CA CYS A 33 14.70 -10.63 -6.96
C CYS A 33 15.95 -9.92 -6.47
N TRP A 34 15.92 -8.59 -6.40
CA TRP A 34 17.03 -7.83 -5.88
C TRP A 34 17.17 -7.99 -4.36
N ASP A 35 18.39 -7.82 -3.86
CA ASP A 35 18.72 -7.88 -2.44
C ASP A 35 17.95 -6.83 -1.62
N THR A 36 17.71 -7.13 -0.34
CA THR A 36 17.12 -6.15 0.57
C THR A 36 18.10 -5.04 0.93
N ALA A 37 17.75 -3.80 0.57
CA ALA A 37 18.46 -2.63 1.07
C ALA A 37 18.14 -2.41 2.57
N HIS A 38 19.10 -2.70 3.44
CA HIS A 38 18.92 -2.55 4.88
C HIS A 38 18.89 -1.08 5.36
N CYS A 39 18.29 -0.89 6.54
CA CYS A 39 18.06 0.40 7.20
C CYS A 39 19.32 1.25 7.33
N VAL A 40 19.22 2.52 6.93
CA VAL A 40 20.22 3.55 7.19
C VAL A 40 19.52 4.70 7.90
N LYS A 41 20.19 5.30 8.90
CA LYS A 41 19.60 6.42 9.66
C LYS A 41 19.27 7.56 8.71
N SER A 42 18.01 7.97 8.67
CA SER A 42 17.54 8.96 7.68
C SER A 42 16.57 9.94 8.30
N ASN A 43 16.76 11.23 8.01
CA ASN A 43 15.78 12.28 8.27
C ASN A 43 15.22 12.75 6.93
N VAL A 44 14.00 12.32 6.60
CA VAL A 44 13.31 12.63 5.34
C VAL A 44 12.38 13.80 5.59
N ASN A 45 12.57 14.90 4.87
CA ASN A 45 11.61 15.99 4.76
C ASN A 45 10.99 15.94 3.36
N PHE A 46 9.67 15.87 3.24
CA PHE A 46 9.03 15.68 1.94
C PHE A 46 9.12 16.90 1.00
N GLY A 47 9.61 18.05 1.46
CA GLY A 47 10.01 19.18 0.62
C GLY A 47 11.42 19.09 0.04
N SER A 48 12.21 18.07 0.39
CA SER A 48 13.53 17.85 -0.21
C SER A 48 13.43 17.08 -1.54
N ALA A 49 14.39 17.31 -2.43
CA ALA A 49 14.67 16.37 -3.51
C ALA A 49 14.94 14.98 -2.92
N ASN A 50 14.64 13.92 -3.66
CA ASN A 50 14.85 12.51 -3.28
C ASN A 50 13.94 11.98 -2.16
N ALA A 51 13.04 12.77 -1.58
CA ALA A 51 12.13 12.28 -0.54
C ALA A 51 11.10 11.26 -1.06
N PHE A 52 10.54 11.52 -2.25
CA PHE A 52 9.50 10.70 -2.88
C PHE A 52 9.73 10.58 -4.39
N ALA A 53 9.43 9.42 -4.97
CA ALA A 53 9.26 9.23 -6.41
C ALA A 53 8.05 8.33 -6.71
N GLN A 54 7.52 8.40 -7.94
CA GLN A 54 6.57 7.39 -8.40
C GLN A 54 7.30 6.06 -8.66
N ILE A 55 6.59 4.94 -8.52
CA ILE A 55 7.18 3.61 -8.62
C ILE A 55 7.69 3.27 -10.02
N ALA A 56 7.09 3.87 -11.07
CA ALA A 56 7.60 3.80 -12.43
C ALA A 56 8.94 4.54 -12.64
N ASP A 57 9.17 5.62 -11.87
CA ASP A 57 10.37 6.44 -11.95
C ASP A 57 11.54 5.86 -11.15
N TYR A 58 11.25 5.14 -10.06
CA TYR A 58 12.29 4.51 -9.23
C TYR A 58 13.12 3.50 -10.03
N LYS A 59 14.45 3.62 -9.96
CA LYS A 59 15.41 2.73 -10.67
C LYS A 59 16.11 1.72 -9.77
N GLY A 60 15.74 1.68 -8.48
CA GLY A 60 16.25 0.71 -7.52
C GLY A 60 17.27 1.24 -6.52
N ASP A 61 17.85 2.44 -6.71
CA ASP A 61 18.85 2.99 -5.78
C ASP A 61 18.19 3.69 -4.56
N PRO A 62 18.25 3.08 -3.36
CA PRO A 62 17.67 3.60 -2.12
C PRO A 62 18.50 4.74 -1.49
N SER A 63 19.57 5.21 -2.16
CA SER A 63 20.26 6.47 -1.84
C SER A 63 19.70 7.66 -2.62
N LYS A 64 19.00 7.41 -3.74
CA LYS A 64 18.40 8.45 -4.61
C LYS A 64 16.93 8.69 -4.34
N THR A 65 16.26 7.77 -3.66
CA THR A 65 14.84 7.94 -3.29
C THR A 65 14.58 7.25 -1.96
N ALA A 66 14.00 8.00 -1.00
CA ALA A 66 13.70 7.48 0.34
C ALA A 66 12.35 6.74 0.40
N PHE A 67 11.34 7.23 -0.31
CA PHE A 67 10.00 6.63 -0.40
C PHE A 67 9.50 6.55 -1.84
N VAL A 68 8.74 5.50 -2.15
CA VAL A 68 8.10 5.29 -3.46
C VAL A 68 6.63 4.97 -3.28
N SER A 69 5.78 5.29 -4.26
CA SER A 69 4.44 4.70 -4.32
C SER A 69 4.53 3.17 -4.46
N GLN A 70 3.46 2.43 -4.15
CA GLN A 70 3.43 0.98 -4.40
C GLN A 70 2.85 0.59 -5.77
N PHE A 71 2.02 1.45 -6.37
CA PHE A 71 1.24 1.13 -7.57
C PHE A 71 0.97 2.35 -8.46
N GLU A 72 0.66 2.08 -9.73
CA GLU A 72 0.26 3.07 -10.72
C GLU A 72 -1.20 2.86 -11.18
N PRO A 73 -1.99 3.91 -11.43
CA PRO A 73 -1.68 5.30 -11.09
C PRO A 73 -1.68 5.50 -9.57
N SER A 74 -0.68 6.20 -9.05
CA SER A 74 -0.63 6.53 -7.62
C SER A 74 -1.38 7.84 -7.32
N ASN A 75 -2.20 7.83 -6.27
CA ASN A 75 -2.83 9.05 -5.74
C ASN A 75 -1.92 9.78 -4.73
N ALA A 76 -0.59 9.58 -4.83
CA ALA A 76 0.42 10.22 -3.98
C ALA A 76 1.23 11.28 -4.74
N LYS A 77 1.45 12.43 -4.13
CA LYS A 77 2.18 13.58 -4.70
C LYS A 77 2.80 14.45 -3.60
N VAL A 78 3.92 15.10 -3.86
CA VAL A 78 4.47 16.13 -2.97
C VAL A 78 3.83 17.49 -3.31
N VAL A 79 3.21 18.14 -2.33
CA VAL A 79 2.60 19.47 -2.46
C VAL A 79 2.99 20.31 -1.24
N GLY A 80 3.51 21.52 -1.47
CA GLY A 80 3.86 22.45 -0.38
C GLY A 80 4.95 21.95 0.59
N GLY A 81 5.74 20.95 0.20
CA GLY A 81 6.75 20.32 1.04
C GLY A 81 6.23 19.15 1.90
N GLU A 82 5.03 18.64 1.59
CA GLU A 82 4.37 17.55 2.29
C GLU A 82 4.00 16.46 1.27
N LEU A 83 4.18 15.18 1.63
CA LEU A 83 3.62 14.06 0.89
C LEU A 83 2.12 14.02 1.14
N GLN A 84 1.32 14.19 0.10
CA GLN A 84 -0.13 14.09 0.15
C GLN A 84 -0.59 12.82 -0.56
N MET A 85 -1.43 12.06 0.12
CA MET A 85 -2.07 10.84 -0.37
C MET A 85 -3.59 11.07 -0.42
N GLU A 86 -4.18 10.91 -1.59
CA GLU A 86 -5.58 11.23 -1.85
C GLU A 86 -6.42 9.96 -2.02
N LEU A 87 -7.64 9.94 -1.48
CA LEU A 87 -8.63 8.87 -1.67
C LEU A 87 -9.72 9.34 -2.62
N VAL A 88 -9.72 8.80 -3.85
CA VAL A 88 -10.64 9.21 -4.92
C VAL A 88 -11.75 8.20 -5.14
N LYS A 89 -12.94 8.67 -5.51
CA LYS A 89 -14.08 7.80 -5.82
C LYS A 89 -13.94 7.18 -7.21
N GLN A 90 -14.06 5.86 -7.29
CA GLN A 90 -14.08 5.10 -8.53
C GLN A 90 -15.50 4.97 -9.11
N GLY A 91 -15.59 4.55 -10.38
CA GLY A 91 -16.86 4.38 -11.09
C GLY A 91 -17.78 3.29 -10.53
N ASP A 92 -17.22 2.33 -9.79
CA ASP A 92 -17.97 1.30 -9.05
C ASP A 92 -18.51 1.78 -7.69
N GLY A 93 -18.16 3.02 -7.30
CA GLY A 93 -18.58 3.66 -6.06
C GLY A 93 -17.60 3.54 -4.89
N LYS A 94 -16.55 2.72 -5.01
CA LYS A 94 -15.53 2.51 -3.96
C LYS A 94 -14.47 3.61 -3.96
N GLY A 95 -13.71 3.71 -2.87
CA GLY A 95 -12.49 4.51 -2.83
C GLY A 95 -11.27 3.77 -3.35
N PHE A 96 -10.43 4.50 -4.09
CA PHE A 96 -9.07 4.08 -4.46
C PHE A 96 -8.09 5.11 -3.95
N GLY A 97 -7.14 4.67 -3.12
CA GLY A 97 -6.27 5.53 -2.34
C GLY A 97 -4.82 5.52 -2.81
N ALA A 98 -3.90 5.61 -1.87
CA ALA A 98 -2.47 5.48 -2.15
C ALA A 98 -1.76 4.75 -1.00
N THR A 99 -0.67 4.07 -1.34
CA THR A 99 0.29 3.53 -0.38
C THR A 99 1.69 3.96 -0.83
N VAL A 100 2.47 4.49 0.12
CA VAL A 100 3.81 5.02 -0.09
C VAL A 100 4.75 4.37 0.92
N THR A 101 5.78 3.69 0.44
CA THR A 101 6.64 2.78 1.21
C THR A 101 8.10 3.20 1.11
N ASN A 102 8.86 3.06 2.20
CA ASN A 102 10.27 3.40 2.20
C ASN A 102 11.09 2.39 1.37
N THR A 103 12.22 2.83 0.80
CA THR A 103 13.06 2.00 -0.08
C THR A 103 14.04 1.09 0.66
N ARG A 104 14.07 1.15 2.00
CA ARG A 104 14.98 0.38 2.85
C ARG A 104 14.22 -0.34 3.96
N ALA A 105 14.45 -1.63 4.12
CA ALA A 105 13.81 -2.40 5.16
C ALA A 105 14.44 -2.11 6.54
N ILE A 106 13.65 -2.20 7.60
CA ILE A 106 14.02 -1.96 8.99
C ILE A 106 13.74 -3.21 9.83
N GLN A 107 14.72 -3.63 10.63
CA GLN A 107 14.53 -4.61 11.69
C GLN A 107 14.94 -3.95 13.02
N TYR A 108 13.94 -3.55 13.81
CA TYR A 108 14.07 -2.72 15.00
C TYR A 108 14.66 -1.32 14.76
N GLY A 109 14.30 -0.39 15.62
CA GLY A 109 14.70 1.01 15.59
C GLY A 109 13.63 1.92 16.15
N THR A 110 13.70 3.21 15.81
CA THR A 110 12.66 4.18 16.10
C THR A 110 12.26 4.87 14.80
N VAL A 111 10.97 4.85 14.48
CA VAL A 111 10.40 5.55 13.33
C VAL A 111 9.47 6.64 13.84
N THR A 112 9.71 7.89 13.44
CA THR A 112 8.97 9.07 13.89
C THR A 112 8.41 9.82 12.69
N ALA A 113 7.09 9.93 12.57
CA ALA A 113 6.41 10.63 11.49
C ALA A 113 5.69 11.88 12.01
N VAL A 114 5.80 12.99 11.28
CA VAL A 114 4.96 14.18 11.48
C VAL A 114 3.89 14.18 10.40
N MET A 115 2.64 13.95 10.77
CA MET A 115 1.55 13.71 9.82
C MET A 115 0.17 14.16 10.31
N ARG A 116 -0.78 14.18 9.36
CA ARG A 116 -2.21 14.49 9.52
C ARG A 116 -3.05 13.38 8.89
N SER A 117 -4.11 12.98 9.58
CA SER A 117 -5.07 11.99 9.08
C SER A 117 -5.94 12.57 7.96
N GLY A 118 -6.45 11.71 7.07
CA GLY A 118 -6.98 12.15 5.80
C GLY A 118 -8.44 12.60 5.78
N SER A 119 -9.23 12.42 6.85
CA SER A 119 -10.69 12.58 6.79
C SER A 119 -11.37 12.67 8.15
N VAL A 120 -12.57 13.27 8.17
CA VAL A 120 -13.54 13.19 9.28
C VAL A 120 -14.73 12.27 8.99
N SER A 121 -14.70 11.55 7.85
CA SER A 121 -15.73 10.60 7.43
C SER A 121 -15.40 9.19 7.89
N GLY A 122 -16.41 8.46 8.38
CA GLY A 122 -16.37 7.01 8.43
C GLY A 122 -16.04 6.40 7.06
N GLY A 123 -15.52 5.18 7.07
CA GLY A 123 -15.04 4.44 5.89
C GLY A 123 -13.68 4.88 5.37
N VAL A 124 -13.25 6.12 5.62
CA VAL A 124 -11.90 6.58 5.25
C VAL A 124 -10.94 6.24 6.38
N VAL A 125 -9.86 5.55 6.05
CA VAL A 125 -8.79 5.21 6.98
C VAL A 125 -7.47 5.78 6.47
N SER A 126 -6.63 6.30 7.36
CA SER A 126 -5.23 6.62 7.06
C SER A 126 -4.31 5.78 7.92
N SER A 127 -3.11 5.47 7.43
CA SER A 127 -2.20 4.51 8.07
C SER A 127 -0.78 5.04 8.20
N PHE A 128 -0.11 4.66 9.28
CA PHE A 128 1.36 4.58 9.39
C PHE A 128 1.70 3.18 9.92
N ILE A 129 2.24 2.34 9.04
CA ILE A 129 2.48 0.91 9.27
C ILE A 129 3.98 0.59 9.12
N ILE A 130 4.48 -0.32 9.95
CA ILE A 130 5.72 -1.06 9.74
C ILE A 130 5.33 -2.53 9.50
N ARG A 131 5.45 -3.03 8.27
CA ARG A 131 4.95 -4.37 7.89
C ARG A 131 5.92 -5.16 7.00
N ASN A 132 5.96 -6.48 7.19
CA ASN A 132 6.58 -7.42 6.27
C ASN A 132 5.47 -8.19 5.54
N ASP A 133 5.21 -7.85 4.28
CA ASP A 133 4.12 -8.45 3.50
C ASP A 133 4.32 -9.93 3.12
N LYS A 134 5.53 -10.49 3.29
CA LYS A 134 5.83 -11.90 3.00
C LYS A 134 5.69 -12.80 4.22
N LEU A 135 5.93 -12.26 5.41
CA LEU A 135 5.86 -13.00 6.68
C LEU A 135 4.63 -12.66 7.49
N GLY A 136 4.03 -11.49 7.33
CA GLY A 136 2.79 -11.07 8.01
C GLY A 136 2.99 -10.39 9.37
N ASP A 137 4.21 -9.97 9.71
CA ASP A 137 4.45 -9.11 10.87
C ASP A 137 4.03 -7.68 10.57
N GLU A 138 3.36 -7.04 11.54
CA GLU A 138 2.84 -5.68 11.41
C GLU A 138 2.87 -4.93 12.74
N ILE A 139 3.18 -3.64 12.69
CA ILE A 139 3.09 -2.68 13.81
C ILE A 139 2.51 -1.38 13.23
N ASP A 140 1.38 -0.92 13.75
CA ASP A 140 0.59 0.11 13.08
C ASP A 140 0.13 1.27 13.97
N PHE A 141 -0.21 2.35 13.28
CA PHE A 141 -1.04 3.47 13.69
C PHE A 141 -2.15 3.65 12.66
N GLU A 142 -3.39 3.37 13.03
CA GLU A 142 -4.57 3.52 12.17
C GLU A 142 -5.45 4.70 12.60
N PHE A 143 -5.85 5.51 11.62
CA PHE A 143 -6.68 6.69 11.80
C PHE A 143 -8.04 6.47 11.14
N VAL A 144 -9.01 5.99 11.91
CA VAL A 144 -10.40 5.86 11.46
C VAL A 144 -11.01 7.25 11.36
N GLY A 145 -11.42 7.67 10.16
CA GLY A 145 -11.90 9.04 9.91
C GLY A 145 -13.13 9.45 10.73
N ALA A 146 -13.94 8.49 11.21
CA ALA A 146 -15.03 8.78 12.15
C ALA A 146 -14.54 9.34 13.52
N ASP A 147 -13.26 9.16 13.87
CA ASP A 147 -12.61 9.68 15.07
C ASP A 147 -11.40 10.54 14.72
N LYS A 148 -11.62 11.85 14.65
CA LYS A 148 -10.58 12.87 14.42
C LYS A 148 -9.75 13.24 15.66
N SER A 149 -9.87 12.48 16.76
CA SER A 149 -9.37 12.86 18.08
C SER A 149 -8.51 11.81 18.76
N THR A 150 -8.46 10.59 18.23
CA THR A 150 -7.51 9.56 18.67
C THR A 150 -6.83 8.92 17.47
N VAL A 151 -5.78 8.15 17.74
CA VAL A 151 -5.22 7.17 16.81
C VAL A 151 -5.28 5.79 17.45
N GLU A 152 -5.54 4.76 16.66
CA GLU A 152 -5.50 3.38 17.10
C GLU A 152 -4.10 2.80 16.88
N SER A 153 -3.66 1.97 17.82
CA SER A 153 -2.45 1.16 17.66
C SER A 153 -2.83 -0.31 17.63
N ASN A 154 -2.17 -1.07 16.78
CA ASN A 154 -2.20 -2.52 16.81
C ASN A 154 -0.86 -3.14 16.39
N TYR A 155 -0.78 -4.47 16.50
CA TYR A 155 0.32 -5.25 15.96
C TYR A 155 -0.15 -6.68 15.65
N TYR A 156 0.37 -7.26 14.57
CA TYR A 156 0.14 -8.64 14.19
C TYR A 156 1.44 -9.40 14.05
N TRP A 157 1.41 -10.69 14.36
CA TRP A 157 2.53 -11.61 14.16
C TRP A 157 2.09 -12.67 13.16
N HIS A 158 2.87 -12.82 12.08
CA HIS A 158 2.62 -13.79 11.01
C HIS A 158 1.16 -13.85 10.49
N ASP A 159 0.57 -12.70 10.16
CA ASP A 159 -0.83 -12.51 9.71
C ASP A 159 -1.88 -13.12 10.66
N GLN A 160 -1.52 -13.41 11.92
CA GLN A 160 -2.47 -13.85 12.94
C GLN A 160 -3.28 -12.66 13.48
N LEU A 161 -4.38 -12.39 12.79
CA LEU A 161 -5.31 -11.32 13.11
C LEU A 161 -5.95 -11.53 14.48
N ASP A 162 -5.66 -10.61 15.40
CA ASP A 162 -6.29 -10.50 16.72
C ASP A 162 -6.86 -9.09 16.90
N TYR A 163 -8.15 -8.96 16.62
CA TYR A 163 -8.88 -7.69 16.70
C TYR A 163 -9.09 -7.19 18.14
N THR A 164 -8.73 -7.97 19.17
CA THR A 164 -8.87 -7.56 20.58
C THR A 164 -7.69 -6.72 21.09
N LYS A 165 -6.59 -6.66 20.32
CA LYS A 165 -5.35 -5.97 20.67
C LYS A 165 -5.33 -4.48 20.36
N MET A 166 -6.37 -3.91 19.74
CA MET A 166 -6.40 -2.48 19.44
C MET A 166 -6.39 -1.65 20.73
N VAL A 167 -5.56 -0.58 20.77
CA VAL A 167 -5.55 0.40 21.85
C VAL A 167 -5.53 1.81 21.28
N LYS A 168 -6.49 2.65 21.70
CA LYS A 168 -6.55 4.08 21.36
C LYS A 168 -5.57 4.93 22.16
N SER A 169 -5.07 5.99 21.54
CA SER A 169 -4.29 7.05 22.19
C SER A 169 -5.12 7.85 23.21
N GLN A 170 -4.43 8.73 23.94
CA GLN A 170 -5.07 9.89 24.56
C GLN A 170 -5.79 10.76 23.52
N VAL A 171 -6.72 11.60 23.98
CA VAL A 171 -7.38 12.61 23.14
C VAL A 171 -6.35 13.64 22.64
N LEU A 172 -6.33 13.84 21.33
CA LEU A 172 -5.48 14.77 20.59
C LEU A 172 -6.29 16.00 20.15
N SER A 173 -5.61 17.01 19.60
CA SER A 173 -6.28 18.00 18.74
C SER A 173 -6.74 17.35 17.43
N ASP A 174 -7.60 18.05 16.68
CA ASP A 174 -8.20 17.57 15.42
C ASP A 174 -7.12 17.06 14.44
N THR A 175 -7.00 15.74 14.30
CA THR A 175 -5.88 15.06 13.61
C THR A 175 -5.85 15.30 12.11
N THR A 176 -6.95 15.81 11.55
CA THR A 176 -7.06 16.22 10.14
C THR A 176 -6.48 17.61 9.87
N LYS A 177 -6.40 18.45 10.91
CA LYS A 177 -6.03 19.88 10.80
C LYS A 177 -4.67 20.21 11.41
N ASN A 178 -4.27 19.48 12.44
CA ASN A 178 -3.05 19.75 13.21
C ASN A 178 -2.03 18.65 12.93
N ASP A 179 -0.78 19.03 12.68
CA ASP A 179 0.30 18.05 12.61
C ASP A 179 0.54 17.48 14.00
N HIS A 180 0.66 16.16 14.06
CA HIS A 180 1.00 15.42 15.27
C HIS A 180 2.25 14.56 15.01
N THR A 181 3.02 14.31 16.07
CA THR A 181 4.23 13.49 16.01
C THR A 181 3.94 12.09 16.50
N TYR A 182 3.88 11.12 15.59
CA TYR A 182 3.63 9.71 15.88
C TYR A 182 4.96 8.96 15.82
N GLN A 183 5.24 8.14 16.83
CA GLN A 183 6.50 7.41 16.92
C GLN A 183 6.28 5.98 17.37
N ILE A 184 6.89 5.05 16.63
CA ILE A 184 7.00 3.63 16.97
C ILE A 184 8.46 3.40 17.38
N GLN A 185 8.68 3.02 18.65
CA GLN A 185 9.97 2.51 19.14
C GLN A 185 9.86 0.99 19.19
N TRP A 186 10.61 0.29 18.34
CA TRP A 186 10.55 -1.17 18.20
C TRP A 186 11.92 -1.76 18.45
N THR A 187 12.00 -2.72 19.36
CA THR A 187 13.25 -3.33 19.84
C THR A 187 13.09 -4.84 19.92
N PRO A 188 14.15 -5.64 20.13
CA PRO A 188 14.00 -7.08 20.36
C PRO A 188 13.10 -7.44 21.56
N ASP A 189 12.93 -6.53 22.52
CA ASP A 189 12.27 -6.77 23.81
C ASP A 189 10.89 -6.10 23.95
N GLN A 190 10.62 -4.99 23.25
CA GLN A 190 9.36 -4.24 23.36
C GLN A 190 9.04 -3.33 22.16
N ILE A 191 7.75 -3.11 21.92
CA ILE A 191 7.22 -2.03 21.06
C ILE A 191 6.62 -0.95 21.98
N VAL A 192 6.88 0.32 21.69
CA VAL A 192 6.27 1.48 22.34
C VAL A 192 5.66 2.40 21.29
N TRP A 193 4.40 2.77 21.47
CA TRP A 193 3.72 3.77 20.65
C TRP A 193 3.64 5.08 21.42
N VAL A 194 4.06 6.15 20.76
CA VAL A 194 4.21 7.49 21.33
C VAL A 194 3.50 8.50 20.42
N VAL A 195 2.71 9.40 21.00
CA VAL A 195 2.12 10.55 20.29
C VAL A 195 2.44 11.83 21.03
N ASP A 196 3.02 12.80 20.32
CA ASP A 196 3.48 14.10 20.83
C ASP A 196 4.38 13.97 22.08
N GLY A 197 5.26 12.97 22.07
CA GLY A 197 6.17 12.66 23.16
C GLY A 197 5.56 11.86 24.33
N ASN A 198 4.25 11.56 24.30
CA ASN A 198 3.57 10.78 25.33
C ASN A 198 3.46 9.31 24.87
N ALA A 199 4.13 8.40 25.57
CA ALA A 199 3.95 6.96 25.38
C ALA A 199 2.60 6.53 25.97
N PHE A 200 1.70 6.03 25.13
CA PHE A 200 0.37 5.57 25.56
C PHE A 200 0.24 4.05 25.56
N ARG A 201 1.12 3.34 24.84
CA ARG A 201 1.17 1.88 24.80
C ARG A 201 2.59 1.36 24.86
N THR A 202 2.79 0.26 25.60
CA THR A 202 3.98 -0.59 25.50
C THR A 202 3.53 -2.04 25.46
N VAL A 203 4.13 -2.84 24.58
CA VAL A 203 3.96 -4.30 24.51
C VAL A 203 5.34 -4.93 24.65
N LYS A 204 5.58 -5.69 25.72
CA LYS A 204 6.85 -6.42 25.85
C LYS A 204 6.75 -7.76 25.14
N ARG A 205 7.83 -8.19 24.49
CA ARG A 205 7.95 -9.53 23.91
C ARG A 205 7.63 -10.63 24.91
N SER A 206 8.05 -10.48 26.18
CA SER A 206 7.72 -11.43 27.25
C SER A 206 6.22 -11.61 27.50
N GLU A 207 5.39 -10.61 27.17
CA GLU A 207 3.94 -10.61 27.37
C GLU A 207 3.20 -11.25 26.18
N THR A 208 3.89 -11.55 25.07
CA THR A 208 3.31 -12.21 23.87
C THR A 208 3.54 -13.72 23.81
N TRP A 209 4.01 -14.33 24.91
CA TRP A 209 4.22 -15.78 24.98
C TRP A 209 2.91 -16.55 24.85
N ASP A 210 2.78 -17.31 23.77
CA ASP A 210 1.66 -18.20 23.52
C ASP A 210 2.05 -19.62 23.94
N ALA A 211 1.52 -20.08 25.07
CA ALA A 211 1.85 -21.38 25.64
C ALA A 211 1.34 -22.57 24.81
N GLY A 212 0.37 -22.37 23.91
CA GLY A 212 -0.16 -23.43 23.03
C GLY A 212 0.76 -23.72 21.85
N SER A 213 1.42 -22.69 21.31
CA SER A 213 2.37 -22.78 20.20
C SER A 213 3.84 -22.80 20.65
N GLY A 214 4.12 -22.42 21.90
CA GLY A 214 5.47 -22.42 22.46
C GLY A 214 6.39 -21.34 21.86
N THR A 215 5.81 -20.21 21.44
CA THR A 215 6.54 -19.09 20.83
C THR A 215 6.04 -17.74 21.34
N PHE A 216 6.85 -16.70 21.13
CA PHE A 216 6.45 -15.31 21.31
C PHE A 216 5.78 -14.81 20.03
N LYS A 217 4.50 -14.43 20.12
CA LYS A 217 3.76 -13.81 19.01
C LYS A 217 4.09 -12.32 18.92
N TYR A 218 5.35 -12.03 18.57
CA TYR A 218 5.95 -10.70 18.60
C TYR A 218 6.60 -10.38 17.24
N PRO A 219 6.32 -9.23 16.62
CA PRO A 219 6.95 -8.82 15.37
C PRO A 219 8.48 -8.77 15.49
N ASP A 220 9.17 -9.66 14.76
CA ASP A 220 10.63 -9.76 14.78
C ASP A 220 11.29 -9.93 13.41
N SER A 221 10.52 -10.02 12.33
CA SER A 221 11.03 -9.98 10.96
C SER A 221 11.36 -8.56 10.46
N GLU A 222 12.34 -8.44 9.55
CA GLU A 222 12.66 -7.19 8.87
C GLU A 222 11.47 -6.71 8.00
N ALA A 223 11.11 -5.43 8.08
CA ALA A 223 9.84 -4.88 7.59
C ALA A 223 10.02 -3.52 6.88
N TYR A 224 8.99 -3.00 6.23
CA TYR A 224 9.01 -1.70 5.55
C TYR A 224 8.06 -0.69 6.21
N VAL A 225 8.50 0.57 6.27
CA VAL A 225 7.69 1.71 6.73
C VAL A 225 6.80 2.19 5.58
N SER A 226 5.49 2.18 5.80
CA SER A 226 4.51 2.61 4.81
C SER A 226 3.50 3.59 5.39
N PHE A 227 3.05 4.52 4.56
CA PHE A 227 1.93 5.41 4.83
C PHE A 227 0.84 5.14 3.80
N SER A 228 -0.44 5.25 4.20
CA SER A 228 -1.55 5.05 3.26
C SER A 228 -2.78 5.91 3.56
N ILE A 229 -3.68 5.95 2.59
CA ILE A 229 -5.09 6.29 2.78
C ILE A 229 -5.94 5.28 2.00
N TRP A 230 -7.03 4.76 2.58
CA TRP A 230 -7.81 3.68 1.98
C TRP A 230 -9.29 3.70 2.40
N ASP A 231 -10.12 2.93 1.68
CA ASP A 231 -11.56 2.76 1.92
C ASP A 231 -11.83 1.47 2.69
N GLY A 232 -11.85 1.57 4.03
CA GLY A 232 -12.28 0.49 4.91
C GLY A 232 -13.79 0.25 4.89
N GLY A 233 -14.58 1.26 4.52
CA GLY A 233 -16.04 1.19 4.40
C GLY A 233 -16.53 0.26 3.28
N SER A 234 -15.71 0.03 2.26
CA SER A 234 -15.93 -0.97 1.19
C SER A 234 -15.29 -2.34 1.47
N GLY A 235 -14.78 -2.56 2.69
CA GLY A 235 -14.15 -3.80 3.13
C GLY A 235 -15.14 -4.92 3.50
N ALA A 236 -14.65 -5.96 4.17
CA ALA A 236 -15.51 -6.96 4.82
C ALA A 236 -16.34 -6.31 5.94
N GLN A 237 -17.50 -6.87 6.29
CA GLN A 237 -18.47 -6.24 7.22
C GLN A 237 -17.81 -5.73 8.52
N GLY A 238 -17.00 -6.55 9.20
CA GLY A 238 -16.31 -6.12 10.42
C GLY A 238 -15.29 -4.99 10.22
N THR A 239 -14.63 -4.94 9.05
CA THR A 239 -13.73 -3.83 8.66
C THR A 239 -14.53 -2.56 8.38
N ALA A 240 -15.67 -2.67 7.70
CA ALA A 240 -16.55 -1.54 7.42
C ALA A 240 -17.15 -0.98 8.72
N ASP A 241 -17.60 -1.85 9.63
CA ASP A 241 -18.13 -1.46 10.94
C ASP A 241 -17.06 -0.76 11.80
N TRP A 242 -15.84 -1.32 11.86
CA TRP A 242 -14.69 -0.70 12.53
C TRP A 242 -14.33 0.67 11.94
N ALA A 243 -14.32 0.79 10.60
CA ALA A 243 -14.04 2.04 9.91
C ALA A 243 -15.14 3.11 10.09
N GLY A 244 -16.27 2.81 10.74
CA GLY A 244 -17.39 3.73 10.94
C GLY A 244 -18.38 3.76 9.77
N GLY A 245 -18.51 2.67 9.02
CA GLY A 245 -19.43 2.48 7.90
C GLY A 245 -18.88 2.98 6.55
N ALA A 246 -19.78 3.22 5.60
CA ALA A 246 -19.42 3.64 4.24
C ALA A 246 -18.97 5.11 4.18
N ILE A 247 -18.11 5.43 3.20
CA ILE A 247 -17.59 6.79 2.98
C ILE A 247 -18.71 7.79 2.68
N GLN A 248 -18.75 8.85 3.47
CA GLN A 248 -19.62 10.01 3.29
C GLN A 248 -18.99 10.95 2.27
N TRP A 249 -19.08 10.60 0.98
CA TRP A 249 -18.40 11.27 -0.13
C TRP A 249 -18.58 12.81 -0.22
N GLY A 250 -19.63 13.36 0.41
CA GLY A 250 -19.83 14.82 0.54
C GLY A 250 -18.96 15.52 1.60
N GLN A 251 -18.18 14.77 2.40
CA GLN A 251 -17.29 15.28 3.45
C GLN A 251 -15.82 15.42 2.99
N GLY A 252 -15.55 15.30 1.68
CA GLY A 252 -14.21 15.50 1.13
C GLY A 252 -13.69 16.94 1.29
N PRO A 253 -12.40 17.20 1.04
CA PRO A 253 -11.42 16.28 0.44
C PRO A 253 -10.92 15.19 1.40
N PHE A 254 -10.47 14.08 0.84
CA PHE A 254 -9.90 12.96 1.59
C PHE A 254 -8.40 12.87 1.29
N VAL A 255 -7.58 13.57 2.08
CA VAL A 255 -6.14 13.74 1.83
C VAL A 255 -5.35 13.62 3.13
N ALA A 256 -4.64 12.51 3.29
CA ALA A 256 -3.66 12.33 4.37
C ALA A 256 -2.34 13.03 3.99
N GLY A 257 -1.66 13.61 4.97
CA GLY A 257 -0.44 14.41 4.75
C GLY A 257 0.70 13.99 5.66
N VAL A 258 1.90 13.78 5.11
CA VAL A 258 3.13 13.47 5.87
C VAL A 258 4.21 14.51 5.55
N LYS A 259 4.71 15.20 6.56
CA LYS A 259 5.71 16.28 6.40
C LYS A 259 7.15 15.77 6.49
N SER A 260 7.41 14.87 7.43
CA SER A 260 8.74 14.33 7.66
C SER A 260 8.70 12.97 8.34
N VAL A 261 9.72 12.16 8.08
CA VAL A 261 9.96 10.87 8.73
C VAL A 261 11.41 10.80 9.20
N ASP A 262 11.64 10.59 10.49
CA ASP A 262 12.94 10.28 11.07
C ASP A 262 13.01 8.78 11.36
N ILE A 263 14.05 8.11 10.88
CA ILE A 263 14.30 6.68 11.08
C ILE A 263 15.66 6.52 11.76
N ASP A 264 15.68 5.99 12.98
CA ASP A 264 16.88 5.60 13.71
C ASP A 264 16.97 4.08 13.82
N CYS A 265 17.83 3.49 13.01
CA CYS A 265 17.94 2.03 12.89
C CYS A 265 18.65 1.41 14.10
N TYR A 266 18.10 0.30 14.63
CA TYR A 266 18.78 -0.49 15.65
C TYR A 266 19.97 -1.25 15.03
N TYR A 267 19.74 -1.95 13.91
CA TYR A 267 20.78 -2.53 13.07
C TYR A 267 21.07 -1.61 11.88
N LYS A 268 22.35 -1.32 11.61
CA LYS A 268 22.78 -0.38 10.57
C LYS A 268 23.23 -1.12 9.32
N GLY A 269 22.55 -0.84 8.21
CA GLY A 269 22.94 -1.24 6.86
C GLY A 269 24.01 -0.33 6.25
N ASN A 270 24.33 -0.58 4.98
CA ASN A 270 25.32 0.20 4.24
C ASN A 270 24.68 1.43 3.57
N GLU A 271 25.32 2.59 3.73
CA GLU A 271 24.90 3.88 3.19
C GLU A 271 25.21 4.03 1.69
N THR A 272 26.24 3.36 1.18
CA THR A 272 26.94 3.78 -0.06
C THR A 272 26.93 2.79 -1.23
N THR A 273 26.53 1.53 -1.05
CA THR A 273 26.52 0.54 -2.15
C THR A 273 25.22 -0.23 -2.22
N TYR A 274 24.33 0.21 -3.11
CA TYR A 274 23.31 -0.64 -3.69
C TYR A 274 23.30 -0.39 -5.19
N THR A 275 23.86 -1.32 -5.95
CA THR A 275 23.80 -1.31 -7.41
C THR A 275 22.72 -2.30 -7.82
N PRO A 276 21.60 -1.84 -8.42
CA PRO A 276 20.57 -2.75 -8.89
C PRO A 276 21.16 -3.73 -9.93
N PRO A 277 20.97 -5.05 -9.78
CA PRO A 277 21.34 -6.03 -10.80
C PRO A 277 20.75 -5.64 -12.16
N GLY A 278 21.63 -5.38 -13.14
CA GLY A 278 21.25 -4.94 -14.49
C GLY A 278 21.49 -3.46 -14.81
N SER A 279 21.89 -2.61 -13.86
CA SER A 279 22.19 -1.18 -14.14
C SER A 279 23.48 -0.91 -14.93
N SER A 280 24.21 -1.93 -15.39
CA SER A 280 25.35 -1.78 -16.30
C SER A 280 24.88 -1.44 -17.73
N GLY A 281 24.47 -0.19 -17.93
CA GLY A 281 23.88 0.28 -19.18
C GLY A 281 23.54 1.77 -19.18
N GLY A 282 24.45 2.61 -18.69
CA GLY A 282 24.23 4.06 -18.59
C GLY A 282 25.28 4.78 -17.75
N ASP A 283 26.55 4.65 -18.14
CA ASP A 283 27.59 5.57 -17.63
C ASP A 283 27.38 6.94 -18.28
N ASP A 284 26.57 7.80 -17.63
CA ASP A 284 26.50 9.23 -17.93
C ASP A 284 27.78 9.93 -17.41
N ASP A 285 28.95 9.53 -17.94
CA ASP A 285 30.25 10.16 -17.68
C ASP A 285 30.35 11.49 -18.45
N ASP A 286 29.76 12.50 -17.81
CA ASP A 286 30.33 13.81 -17.48
C ASP A 286 31.27 14.59 -18.44
N ASP A 287 30.99 15.90 -18.41
CA ASP A 287 31.92 17.03 -18.49
C ASP A 287 32.87 17.18 -19.70
N LYS A 288 32.38 17.94 -20.68
CA LYS A 288 33.17 18.53 -21.76
C LYS A 288 33.98 19.75 -21.28
N SER A 289 35.02 19.52 -20.48
CA SER A 289 35.98 20.54 -20.07
C SER A 289 37.32 20.40 -20.79
N SER A 290 37.81 21.50 -21.36
CA SER A 290 39.02 21.52 -22.18
C SER A 290 40.31 21.53 -21.35
N SER A 291 41.29 20.71 -21.75
CA SER A 291 42.70 21.09 -21.58
C SER A 291 43.50 20.72 -22.82
N THR A 292 44.24 21.70 -23.33
CA THR A 292 45.15 21.60 -24.48
C THR A 292 46.55 21.24 -23.99
N SER A 293 47.18 20.28 -24.63
CA SER A 293 48.64 20.22 -24.73
C SER A 293 49.01 19.36 -25.94
N ASP A 294 49.56 20.03 -26.97
CA ASP A 294 50.23 19.39 -28.09
C ASP A 294 51.50 18.66 -27.61
N ASP A 295 51.87 17.56 -28.26
CA ASP A 295 53.27 17.23 -28.63
C ASP A 295 53.26 16.05 -29.63
N ASP A 296 54.18 16.11 -30.60
CA ASP A 296 54.19 15.33 -31.85
C ASP A 296 55.12 14.09 -31.86
N GLU A 297 55.03 13.32 -32.96
CA GLU A 297 56.06 12.45 -33.59
C GLU A 297 56.38 11.04 -33.01
N ASP A 298 55.94 10.03 -33.80
CA ASP A 298 56.71 8.94 -34.43
C ASP A 298 57.93 8.27 -33.74
N ASP A 299 57.90 6.93 -33.63
CA ASP A 299 58.90 6.06 -34.30
C ASP A 299 58.37 4.61 -34.48
N GLU A 300 58.84 3.91 -35.52
CA GLU A 300 58.57 2.49 -35.77
C GLU A 300 59.57 1.56 -35.04
N SER A 301 59.29 0.25 -35.08
CA SER A 301 60.24 -0.80 -35.50
C SER A 301 60.36 -2.03 -34.59
N SER A 302 59.76 -3.12 -35.08
CA SER A 302 60.26 -4.51 -35.15
C SER A 302 61.15 -5.11 -34.02
N THR A 303 60.78 -6.30 -33.53
CA THR A 303 61.26 -7.58 -34.12
C THR A 303 60.73 -8.86 -33.44
N ASP A 304 60.39 -9.80 -34.31
CA ASP A 304 60.35 -11.27 -34.22
C ASP A 304 60.64 -12.05 -32.91
N LYS A 305 59.72 -13.01 -32.63
CA LYS A 305 59.95 -14.47 -32.70
C LYS A 305 58.59 -15.19 -32.63
N SER A 306 58.15 -15.94 -33.65
CA SER A 306 58.50 -17.36 -33.93
C SER A 306 58.21 -18.29 -32.74
N SER A 307 57.45 -19.39 -32.83
CA SER A 307 56.92 -20.11 -33.99
C SER A 307 56.02 -21.29 -33.56
N LYS A 308 54.99 -21.63 -34.35
CA LYS A 308 54.63 -22.99 -34.82
C LYS A 308 54.18 -24.09 -33.82
N ASP A 309 53.40 -25.10 -34.19
CA ASP A 309 52.52 -25.38 -35.35
C ASP A 309 51.49 -26.46 -34.92
N ASP A 310 50.47 -26.62 -35.76
CA ASP A 310 49.37 -27.61 -35.88
C ASP A 310 49.53 -29.07 -35.37
N ASP A 311 48.42 -29.68 -34.93
CA ASP A 311 47.56 -30.66 -35.68
C ASP A 311 46.30 -30.98 -34.80
N LYS A 312 45.01 -31.00 -35.20
CA LYS A 312 44.27 -31.79 -36.23
C LYS A 312 44.49 -33.33 -36.09
N SER A 313 43.57 -34.24 -36.39
CA SER A 313 42.09 -34.21 -36.55
C SER A 313 41.54 -35.64 -36.78
N SER A 314 40.32 -35.94 -36.33
CA SER A 314 39.36 -36.90 -36.95
C SER A 314 38.03 -36.81 -36.16
N LYS A 315 36.83 -36.59 -36.73
CA LYS A 315 36.13 -37.31 -37.83
C LYS A 315 35.80 -38.77 -37.45
N ASP A 316 34.66 -39.37 -37.81
CA ASP A 316 33.67 -39.20 -38.90
C ASP A 316 32.22 -39.30 -38.31
N ASP A 317 31.18 -38.55 -38.74
CA ASP A 317 30.32 -38.60 -39.95
C ASP A 317 29.29 -39.77 -40.04
N ASP A 318 27.99 -39.44 -40.07
CA ASP A 318 26.88 -39.99 -40.92
C ASP A 318 25.47 -39.61 -40.34
N LYS A 319 24.34 -39.50 -41.06
CA LYS A 319 23.90 -38.79 -42.30
C LYS A 319 22.60 -39.43 -42.86
N SER A 320 21.73 -38.65 -43.53
CA SER A 320 20.49 -39.08 -44.25
C SER A 320 19.26 -39.37 -43.36
N SER A 321 17.98 -39.17 -43.73
CA SER A 321 17.27 -38.71 -44.97
C SER A 321 15.95 -38.02 -44.54
N SER A 322 15.48 -36.92 -45.15
CA SER A 322 14.51 -36.82 -46.28
C SER A 322 13.17 -37.56 -46.13
N ASP A 323 12.03 -36.85 -46.28
CA ASP A 323 11.08 -36.96 -47.41
C ASP A 323 9.87 -35.99 -47.19
N ASP A 324 9.02 -35.82 -48.22
CA ASP A 324 8.16 -34.64 -48.50
C ASP A 324 6.64 -34.79 -48.16
N ASP A 325 5.83 -33.88 -48.76
CA ASP A 325 4.36 -33.87 -49.00
C ASP A 325 3.40 -33.39 -47.89
N GLU A 326 2.18 -32.91 -48.19
CA GLU A 326 1.69 -31.86 -49.14
C GLU A 326 0.17 -31.61 -48.87
N SER A 327 -0.38 -30.42 -49.18
CA SER A 327 -1.85 -30.11 -49.26
C SER A 327 -2.71 -30.31 -47.98
N SER A 328 -3.96 -29.82 -47.83
CA SER A 328 -4.86 -28.92 -48.58
C SER A 328 -5.58 -28.01 -47.56
N GLU A 329 -5.93 -26.74 -47.82
CA GLU A 329 -7.15 -26.28 -48.52
C GLU A 329 -8.44 -27.06 -48.17
N ASP A 330 -9.41 -26.32 -47.58
CA ASP A 330 -10.83 -26.33 -47.96
C ASP A 330 -11.53 -25.08 -47.38
N ASP A 331 -12.21 -24.33 -48.25
CA ASP A 331 -13.06 -23.18 -47.94
C ASP A 331 -14.47 -23.64 -47.48
N ASP A 332 -15.29 -22.75 -46.88
CA ASP A 332 -16.30 -21.95 -47.63
C ASP A 332 -17.35 -21.27 -46.71
N GLU A 333 -18.00 -20.23 -47.24
CA GLU A 333 -18.96 -19.35 -46.56
C GLU A 333 -20.43 -19.83 -46.60
N SER A 334 -21.35 -18.94 -46.16
CA SER A 334 -22.71 -18.77 -46.69
C SER A 334 -23.82 -19.58 -45.97
N SER A 335 -25.03 -19.08 -45.65
CA SER A 335 -25.60 -17.71 -45.65
C SER A 335 -27.07 -17.73 -45.17
N SER A 336 -27.57 -16.62 -44.59
CA SER A 336 -28.97 -16.13 -44.69
C SER A 336 -30.10 -17.00 -44.04
N ASP A 337 -31.32 -16.55 -43.71
CA ASP A 337 -31.97 -15.22 -43.77
C ASP A 337 -33.25 -15.15 -42.86
N LYS A 338 -33.62 -13.94 -42.41
CA LYS A 338 -35.00 -13.38 -42.22
C LYS A 338 -36.08 -13.91 -41.22
N THR A 339 -36.34 -13.04 -40.21
CA THR A 339 -37.61 -12.34 -39.83
C THR A 339 -38.85 -13.03 -39.20
N SER A 340 -39.24 -12.54 -38.00
CA SER A 340 -40.56 -11.90 -37.65
C SER A 340 -40.57 -11.49 -36.16
N LYS A 341 -40.63 -10.20 -35.75
CA LYS A 341 -41.76 -9.24 -35.63
C LYS A 341 -42.73 -9.43 -34.44
N ASP A 342 -42.76 -8.42 -33.53
CA ASP A 342 -43.92 -7.60 -33.09
C ASP A 342 -43.43 -6.60 -31.99
N SER A 343 -43.43 -5.26 -32.19
CA SER A 343 -44.47 -4.24 -31.85
C SER A 343 -44.76 -4.11 -30.33
N ASP A 344 -44.80 -2.94 -29.68
CA ASP A 344 -45.15 -1.55 -30.09
C ASP A 344 -44.27 -0.50 -29.32
N LYS A 345 -43.70 0.54 -29.95
CA LYS A 345 -44.26 1.90 -30.26
C LYS A 345 -44.04 2.97 -29.15
N SER A 346 -42.91 3.69 -29.18
CA SER A 346 -42.76 5.09 -29.67
C SER A 346 -43.62 6.14 -28.93
N SER A 347 -43.11 6.99 -28.02
CA SER A 347 -42.14 8.11 -28.17
C SER A 347 -42.72 9.45 -28.68
N LYS A 348 -42.16 10.55 -28.18
CA LYS A 348 -42.24 11.97 -28.65
C LYS A 348 -43.46 12.79 -28.20
N HIS A 349 -43.39 14.13 -28.03
CA HIS A 349 -42.31 15.13 -27.79
C HIS A 349 -43.01 16.51 -27.77
N SER A 350 -42.57 17.50 -26.95
CA SER A 350 -42.76 18.97 -27.14
C SER A 350 -44.21 19.51 -27.29
N SER A 351 -44.61 20.71 -26.85
CA SER A 351 -43.91 21.95 -26.45
C SER A 351 -44.97 22.97 -25.98
N ASN A 352 -44.60 23.88 -25.06
CA ASN A 352 -45.02 25.31 -24.99
C ASN A 352 -46.53 25.63 -24.80
N ASP A 353 -46.97 26.76 -24.21
CA ASP A 353 -46.36 27.90 -23.48
C ASP A 353 -47.47 28.59 -22.64
N ASP A 354 -47.18 29.78 -22.08
CA ASP A 354 -48.06 30.75 -21.39
C ASP A 354 -48.40 30.41 -19.90
N GLU A 355 -47.94 31.17 -18.89
CA GLU A 355 -48.28 32.56 -18.49
C GLU A 355 -49.76 32.74 -18.04
N SER A 356 -50.13 33.54 -17.04
CA SER A 356 -49.45 34.28 -15.93
C SER A 356 -50.57 34.68 -14.90
N ASP A 357 -50.42 35.39 -13.77
CA ASP A 357 -49.38 36.11 -13.02
C ASP A 357 -49.79 36.12 -11.52
N SER A 358 -48.93 36.62 -10.61
CA SER A 358 -49.31 37.30 -9.35
C SER A 358 -49.79 36.51 -8.12
N LYS A 359 -49.64 36.99 -6.87
CA LYS A 359 -48.68 37.91 -6.19
C LYS A 359 -48.98 37.88 -4.66
N ASP A 360 -48.18 38.61 -3.89
CA ASP A 360 -48.26 38.91 -2.44
C ASP A 360 -47.93 37.77 -1.46
N ALA A 361 -47.03 37.86 -0.46
CA ALA A 361 -46.30 38.92 0.28
C ALA A 361 -46.78 39.11 1.73
N SER A 362 -45.82 39.44 2.62
CA SER A 362 -46.02 39.85 4.04
C SER A 362 -46.46 38.72 5.00
N SER A 363 -46.00 38.63 6.25
CA SER A 363 -44.91 39.30 6.99
C SER A 363 -44.85 38.74 8.43
N ASP A 364 -43.67 38.85 9.09
CA ASP A 364 -43.48 39.07 10.54
C ASP A 364 -44.06 38.04 11.56
N GLN A 365 -43.61 37.90 12.82
CA GLN A 365 -42.36 38.21 13.54
C GLN A 365 -42.48 37.51 14.92
N SER A 366 -41.36 37.09 15.55
CA SER A 366 -41.16 36.95 17.02
C SER A 366 -42.13 36.06 17.84
N SER A 367 -41.80 35.50 19.01
CA SER A 367 -40.57 35.39 19.82
C SER A 367 -40.76 34.28 20.87
N GLU A 368 -39.65 33.79 21.43
CA GLU A 368 -39.38 33.51 22.87
C GLU A 368 -40.60 33.50 23.82
N ASP A 369 -40.76 32.51 24.72
CA ASP A 369 -39.89 32.31 25.90
C ASP A 369 -40.05 30.91 26.56
N SER A 370 -39.17 30.67 27.54
CA SER A 370 -39.03 29.62 28.57
C SER A 370 -40.30 29.41 29.45
N SER A 371 -40.39 28.49 30.42
CA SER A 371 -39.42 27.67 31.18
C SER A 371 -40.09 26.41 31.82
N ASP A 372 -39.36 25.73 32.71
CA ASP A 372 -39.82 24.90 33.85
C ASP A 372 -39.60 23.37 33.77
N GLU A 373 -38.51 22.92 34.41
CA GLU A 373 -38.51 21.71 35.24
C GLU A 373 -38.97 22.07 36.68
N PRO A 374 -39.40 21.10 37.49
CA PRO A 374 -38.45 20.58 38.49
C PRO A 374 -38.52 19.06 38.77
N GLU A 375 -37.53 18.60 39.52
CA GLU A 375 -37.21 17.21 39.87
C GLU A 375 -38.11 16.56 40.95
N SER A 376 -37.96 15.23 41.12
CA SER A 376 -37.48 14.55 42.38
C SER A 376 -38.24 13.29 42.87
N ASP A 377 -37.52 12.52 43.69
CA ASP A 377 -37.78 11.24 44.39
C ASP A 377 -37.78 9.94 43.54
N ASP A 378 -36.91 8.92 43.73
CA ASP A 378 -36.48 8.15 44.94
C ASP A 378 -37.57 7.10 45.35
N SER A 379 -37.34 5.81 45.65
CA SER A 379 -36.12 5.01 45.95
C SER A 379 -36.28 3.50 45.61
N VAL A 380 -35.14 2.82 45.45
CA VAL A 380 -34.73 1.48 45.96
C VAL A 380 -35.76 0.35 46.17
N ASP A 381 -35.48 -0.84 45.59
CA ASP A 381 -35.50 -2.14 46.30
C ASP A 381 -34.71 -3.22 45.52
N GLU A 382 -33.75 -3.88 46.18
CA GLU A 382 -33.17 -5.18 45.79
C GLU A 382 -33.70 -6.27 46.74
N GLU A 383 -33.88 -7.51 46.26
CA GLU A 383 -33.44 -8.74 46.96
C GLU A 383 -33.69 -10.01 46.11
N THR A 384 -32.64 -10.82 45.97
CA THR A 384 -32.63 -12.30 45.85
C THR A 384 -33.48 -13.05 44.80
N GLY A 385 -32.81 -13.46 43.71
CA GLY A 385 -32.43 -14.87 43.44
C GLY A 385 -33.47 -16.02 43.47
N SER A 386 -33.58 -16.72 42.33
CA SER A 386 -33.54 -18.19 42.26
C SER A 386 -33.13 -18.67 40.86
N SER A 387 -32.39 -19.77 40.80
CA SER A 387 -32.09 -20.57 39.60
C SER A 387 -33.32 -21.30 39.07
N GLU A 388 -33.44 -21.46 37.75
CA GLU A 388 -33.90 -22.70 37.08
C GLU A 388 -33.16 -22.87 35.73
N ASP A 389 -32.69 -24.09 35.47
CA ASP A 389 -31.96 -24.47 34.24
C ASP A 389 -32.91 -24.71 33.06
N LEU A 390 -32.47 -24.39 31.83
CA LEU A 390 -33.04 -24.94 30.61
C LEU A 390 -31.93 -25.30 29.60
N ASP A 391 -31.84 -26.59 29.28
CA ASP A 391 -31.06 -27.13 28.17
C ASP A 391 -31.56 -26.58 26.83
N GLU A 392 -30.65 -26.15 25.95
CA GLU A 392 -30.88 -26.24 24.51
C GLU A 392 -29.58 -26.66 23.78
N SER A 393 -29.73 -27.60 22.85
CA SER A 393 -28.64 -28.30 22.17
C SER A 393 -27.97 -27.44 21.10
N SER A 394 -26.64 -27.26 21.21
CA SER A 394 -25.85 -26.65 20.14
C SER A 394 -25.56 -27.66 19.03
N ASP A 395 -26.28 -27.54 17.91
CA ASP A 395 -25.98 -28.27 16.69
C ASP A 395 -24.78 -27.64 15.97
N THR A 396 -23.81 -28.45 15.58
CA THR A 396 -22.63 -28.01 14.85
C THR A 396 -22.96 -27.57 13.42
N SER A 397 -22.48 -26.39 13.02
CA SER A 397 -22.20 -26.10 11.62
C SER A 397 -20.97 -25.20 11.49
N SER A 398 -19.85 -25.83 11.11
CA SER A 398 -18.60 -25.15 10.78
C SER A 398 -18.79 -24.31 9.51
N SER A 399 -18.74 -22.99 9.64
CA SER A 399 -18.70 -22.07 8.49
C SER A 399 -17.29 -21.50 8.34
N THR A 400 -16.60 -21.92 7.29
CA THR A 400 -15.26 -21.44 6.94
C THR A 400 -15.34 -20.01 6.42
N MET A 401 -15.23 -19.04 7.34
CA MET A 401 -15.11 -17.62 6.99
C MET A 401 -13.74 -17.35 6.35
N LEU A 402 -13.72 -17.07 5.05
CA LEU A 402 -12.53 -16.55 4.35
C LEU A 402 -12.24 -15.12 4.83
N THR A 403 -11.10 -14.93 5.48
CA THR A 403 -10.66 -13.66 6.06
C THR A 403 -9.99 -12.77 5.01
N ALA A 404 -10.37 -11.49 4.98
CA ALA A 404 -9.66 -10.47 4.22
C ALA A 404 -8.56 -9.85 5.09
N SER A 405 -7.30 -10.23 4.86
CA SER A 405 -6.14 -9.40 5.22
C SER A 405 -5.93 -8.29 4.17
N LEU A 406 -5.00 -7.37 4.40
CA LEU A 406 -4.67 -6.31 3.42
C LEU A 406 -4.30 -6.87 2.02
N SER A 407 -3.75 -8.10 1.95
CA SER A 407 -3.49 -8.83 0.71
C SER A 407 -4.75 -9.03 -0.16
N ALA A 408 -5.95 -9.08 0.44
CA ALA A 408 -7.22 -9.21 -0.28
C ALA A 408 -7.69 -7.89 -0.93
N VAL A 409 -7.30 -6.72 -0.39
CA VAL A 409 -7.59 -5.42 -1.02
C VAL A 409 -6.75 -5.26 -2.29
N VAL A 410 -5.49 -5.70 -2.25
CA VAL A 410 -4.58 -5.68 -3.40
C VAL A 410 -5.05 -6.62 -4.52
N ALA A 411 -5.58 -7.81 -4.18
CA ALA A 411 -6.01 -8.82 -5.16
C ALA A 411 -7.20 -8.42 -6.04
N ALA A 412 -8.06 -7.49 -5.60
CA ALA A 412 -9.34 -7.18 -6.27
C ALA A 412 -9.23 -6.34 -7.56
N MET A 413 -8.06 -5.80 -7.92
CA MET A 413 -7.91 -4.80 -9.00
C MET A 413 -7.25 -5.27 -10.31
N ALA A 414 -6.82 -6.53 -10.43
CA ALA A 414 -6.10 -7.02 -11.61
C ALA A 414 -6.98 -7.31 -12.86
N ALA A 415 -8.29 -7.02 -12.82
CA ALA A 415 -9.25 -7.44 -13.86
C ALA A 415 -9.92 -6.29 -14.65
N ALA A 416 -9.53 -5.02 -14.40
CA ALA A 416 -10.28 -3.85 -14.88
C ALA A 416 -9.56 -2.93 -15.90
N CYS A 417 -8.36 -3.30 -16.38
CA CYS A 417 -7.64 -2.58 -17.43
C CYS A 417 -7.16 -3.52 -18.54
N ALA A 418 -8.10 -3.99 -19.36
CA ALA A 418 -7.83 -4.72 -20.60
C ALA A 418 -8.76 -4.23 -21.72
N PHE A 419 -8.70 -2.93 -22.03
CA PHE A 419 -9.13 -2.29 -23.28
C PHE A 419 -8.37 -0.98 -23.47
#